data_AF-A0A2V6CVL2-F1
#
_entry.id   AF-A0A2V6CVL2-F1
#
_cell.length_a   1.000
_cell.length_b   1.000
_cell.length_c   1.000
_cell.angle_alpha   90.00
_cell.angle_beta   90.00
_cell.angle_gamma   90.00
#
_symmetry.space_group_name_H-M   'P 1'
#
loop_
_entity.id
_entity.type
_entity.pdbx_description
1 polymer ?
#
loop_
_entity_poly.entity_id
_entity_poly.type
_entity_poly.pdbx_seq_one_letter_code
_entity_poly.pdbx_strand_id
1 'polypeptide(L)'
;ANAKKVFRDVVVCGDFNVAPEDRDVHDPGLWGGAIMCSENERAAFRALEQVGLRDTLRIHHADAGLFSWWDYRMMAFQKNRGLRIDAILASDSLAKRCTAAGIDREMRSGKDPSDHAPVWAE
;
A
#
# COMPACT_ATOMS: atom_id res chain seq x y z
N ALA A 1 -2.50 -29.83 -23.41
CA ALA A 1 -2.05 -28.55 -22.83
C ALA A 1 -3.06 -28.15 -21.76
N ASN A 2 -2.66 -28.09 -20.49
CA ASN A 2 -3.54 -27.61 -19.42
C ASN A 2 -3.73 -26.11 -19.63
N ALA A 3 -4.91 -25.71 -20.11
CA ALA A 3 -5.27 -24.30 -20.17
C ALA A 3 -5.16 -23.74 -18.74
N LYS A 4 -4.25 -22.77 -18.55
CA LYS A 4 -4.17 -22.03 -17.28
C LYS A 4 -5.54 -21.41 -17.03
N LYS A 5 -6.14 -21.70 -15.89
CA LYS A 5 -7.39 -21.08 -15.46
C LYS A 5 -7.14 -19.58 -15.33
N VAL A 6 -7.81 -18.78 -16.16
CA VAL A 6 -7.73 -17.32 -16.11
C VAL A 6 -8.82 -16.83 -15.16
N PHE A 7 -8.41 -16.20 -14.07
CA PHE A 7 -9.32 -15.50 -13.18
C PHE A 7 -9.42 -14.05 -13.66
N ARG A 8 -10.62 -13.63 -14.06
CA ARG A 8 -10.86 -12.26 -14.55
C ARG A 8 -10.92 -11.24 -13.41
N ASP A 9 -11.52 -11.64 -12.30
CA ASP A 9 -11.71 -10.82 -11.11
C ASP A 9 -10.79 -11.33 -10.01
N VAL A 10 -9.75 -10.56 -9.71
CA VAL A 10 -8.72 -10.91 -8.73
C VAL A 10 -8.42 -9.70 -7.86
N VAL A 11 -8.31 -9.94 -6.56
CA VAL A 11 -7.74 -9.00 -5.60
C VAL A 11 -6.53 -9.65 -4.95
N VAL A 12 -5.43 -8.91 -4.86
CA VAL A 12 -4.25 -9.25 -4.06
C VAL A 12 -4.12 -8.17 -3.01
N CYS A 13 -4.22 -8.53 -1.75
CA CYS A 13 -4.20 -7.58 -0.64
C CYS A 13 -3.37 -8.09 0.53
N GLY A 14 -2.75 -7.15 1.26
CA GLY A 14 -2.01 -7.43 2.48
C GLY A 14 -0.86 -6.46 2.68
N ASP A 15 0.00 -6.80 3.64
CA ASP A 15 1.27 -6.14 3.89
C ASP A 15 2.32 -6.64 2.89
N PHE A 16 2.75 -5.76 1.98
CA PHE A 16 3.77 -6.05 0.98
C PHE A 16 5.19 -5.78 1.50
N ASN A 17 5.33 -5.08 2.63
CA ASN A 17 6.62 -4.56 3.13
C ASN A 17 7.37 -3.73 2.07
N VAL A 18 6.65 -3.02 1.19
CA VAL A 18 7.25 -2.14 0.18
C VAL A 18 6.45 -0.85 0.12
N ALA A 19 7.11 0.29 0.26
CA ALA A 19 6.59 1.62 -0.06
C ALA A 19 6.82 1.91 -1.57
N PRO A 20 5.78 1.84 -2.41
CA PRO A 20 5.97 1.80 -3.87
C PRO A 20 6.62 3.04 -4.47
N GLU A 21 6.31 4.22 -3.91
CA GLU A 21 6.79 5.51 -4.40
C GLU A 21 7.24 6.44 -3.26
N ASP A 22 7.92 7.53 -3.57
CA ASP A 22 8.35 8.50 -2.55
C ASP A 22 7.17 9.15 -1.81
N ARG A 23 6.03 9.34 -2.48
CA ARG A 23 4.78 9.81 -1.83
C ARG A 23 4.22 8.86 -0.78
N ASP A 24 4.68 7.61 -0.78
CA ASP A 24 4.35 6.56 0.19
C ASP A 24 5.27 6.56 1.41
N VAL A 25 6.18 7.53 1.51
CA VAL A 25 7.21 7.62 2.55
C VAL A 25 7.22 9.01 3.18
N HIS A 26 7.21 9.12 4.50
CA HIS A 26 7.22 10.42 5.17
C HIS A 26 8.48 11.28 4.93
N ASP A 27 9.62 10.65 4.68
CA ASP A 27 10.89 11.31 4.37
C ASP A 27 11.69 10.47 3.37
N PRO A 28 11.47 10.64 2.05
CA PRO A 28 12.14 9.84 1.04
C PRO A 28 13.67 9.97 1.05
N GLY A 29 14.20 11.10 1.50
CA GLY A 29 15.65 11.30 1.61
C GLY A 29 16.27 10.44 2.70
N LEU A 30 15.56 10.25 3.82
CA LEU A 30 15.99 9.37 4.91
C LEU A 30 15.86 7.88 4.54
N TRP A 31 14.80 7.51 3.82
CA TRP A 31 14.46 6.11 3.54
C TRP A 31 14.99 5.58 2.21
N GLY A 32 15.46 6.44 1.32
CA GLY A 32 15.94 6.04 0.00
C GLY A 32 16.99 4.93 0.07
N GLY A 33 16.69 3.77 -0.53
CA GLY A 33 17.58 2.61 -0.55
C GLY A 33 17.57 1.75 0.73
N ALA A 34 16.85 2.14 1.78
CA ALA A 34 16.64 1.31 2.96
C ALA A 34 15.66 0.16 2.67
N ILE A 35 15.57 -0.80 3.59
CA ILE A 35 14.56 -1.88 3.52
C ILE A 35 13.15 -1.28 3.42
N MET A 36 12.28 -1.93 2.65
CA MET A 36 10.94 -1.45 2.24
C MET A 36 10.94 -0.29 1.23
N CYS A 37 12.07 0.33 0.94
CA CYS A 37 12.20 1.49 0.05
C CYS A 37 13.34 1.33 -0.97
N SER A 38 13.89 0.12 -1.12
CA SER A 38 14.93 -0.13 -2.11
C SER A 38 14.35 -0.17 -3.52
N GLU A 39 15.17 0.15 -4.52
CA GLU A 39 14.73 0.16 -5.90
C GLU A 39 14.30 -1.23 -6.39
N ASN A 40 14.93 -2.30 -5.89
CA ASN A 40 14.55 -3.67 -6.23
C ASN A 40 13.18 -4.06 -5.67
N GLU A 41 12.87 -3.67 -4.43
CA GLU A 41 11.55 -3.87 -3.81
C GLU A 41 10.47 -3.11 -4.58
N ARG A 42 10.72 -1.82 -4.89
CA ARG A 42 9.80 -1.00 -5.69
C ARG A 42 9.60 -1.57 -7.10
N ALA A 43 10.66 -2.07 -7.74
CA ALA A 43 10.56 -2.73 -9.04
C ALA A 43 9.69 -3.99 -8.98
N ALA A 44 9.80 -4.79 -7.92
CA ALA A 44 8.95 -5.96 -7.72
C ALA A 44 7.47 -5.57 -7.54
N PHE A 45 7.18 -4.51 -6.78
CA PHE A 45 5.81 -3.99 -6.66
C PHE A 45 5.26 -3.53 -8.01
N ARG A 46 6.01 -2.72 -8.77
CA ARG A 46 5.61 -2.26 -10.12
C ARG A 46 5.39 -3.41 -11.10
N ALA A 47 6.12 -4.52 -10.95
CA ALA A 47 5.90 -5.71 -11.77
C ALA A 47 4.51 -6.33 -11.55
N LEU A 48 3.94 -6.22 -10.34
CA LEU A 48 2.55 -6.63 -10.07
C LEU A 48 1.56 -5.74 -10.83
N GLU A 49 1.83 -4.44 -10.92
CA GLU A 49 0.97 -3.52 -11.68
C GLU A 49 1.05 -3.78 -13.19
N GLN A 50 2.25 -4.12 -13.69
CA GLN A 50 2.48 -4.44 -15.10
C GLN A 50 1.73 -5.69 -15.58
N VAL A 51 1.41 -6.63 -14.69
CA VAL A 51 0.57 -7.80 -15.03
C VAL A 51 -0.93 -7.52 -15.02
N GLY A 52 -1.34 -6.25 -14.89
CA GLY A 52 -2.74 -5.81 -14.98
C GLY A 52 -3.45 -5.70 -13.63
N LEU A 53 -2.69 -5.61 -12.53
CA LEU A 53 -3.23 -5.20 -11.25
C LEU A 53 -3.12 -3.68 -11.09
N ARG A 54 -4.05 -3.09 -10.35
CA ARG A 54 -4.13 -1.65 -10.10
C ARG A 54 -4.21 -1.40 -8.61
N ASP A 55 -3.38 -0.50 -8.12
CA ASP A 55 -3.41 -0.04 -6.75
C ASP A 55 -4.67 0.81 -6.50
N THR A 56 -5.63 0.23 -5.78
CA THR A 56 -6.93 0.87 -5.52
C THR A 56 -6.79 2.20 -4.79
N LEU A 57 -5.83 2.34 -3.86
CA LEU A 57 -5.61 3.61 -3.18
C LEU A 57 -5.14 4.69 -4.17
N ARG A 58 -4.26 4.33 -5.10
CA ARG A 58 -3.70 5.27 -6.09
C ARG A 58 -4.61 5.60 -7.26
N ILE A 59 -5.68 4.82 -7.46
CA ILE A 59 -6.79 5.22 -8.34
C ILE A 59 -7.52 6.44 -7.77
N HIS A 60 -7.72 6.48 -6.45
CA HIS A 60 -8.55 7.50 -5.81
C HIS A 60 -7.75 8.67 -5.21
N HIS A 61 -6.48 8.46 -4.87
CA HIS A 61 -5.66 9.45 -4.17
C HIS A 61 -4.28 9.62 -4.80
N ALA A 62 -4.01 10.81 -5.31
CA ALA A 62 -2.69 11.17 -5.83
C ALA A 62 -1.72 11.64 -4.73
N ASP A 63 -2.26 12.09 -3.59
CA ASP A 63 -1.55 12.78 -2.53
C ASP A 63 -0.55 11.90 -1.76
N ALA A 64 0.47 12.55 -1.21
CA ALA A 64 1.36 11.94 -0.24
C ALA A 64 0.73 11.92 1.17
N GLY A 65 1.39 11.27 2.13
CA GLY A 65 0.99 11.33 3.55
C GLY A 65 -0.06 10.31 3.98
N LEU A 66 -0.53 9.47 3.04
CA LEU A 66 -1.41 8.34 3.30
C LEU A 66 -0.55 7.12 3.64
N PHE A 67 -0.29 6.89 4.92
CA PHE A 67 0.55 5.79 5.41
C PHE A 67 -0.30 4.70 6.05
N SER A 68 0.16 3.46 5.98
CA SER A 68 -0.52 2.31 6.59
C SER A 68 0.28 1.73 7.75
N TRP A 69 1.57 2.07 7.90
CA TRP A 69 2.44 1.57 8.95
C TRP A 69 3.21 2.71 9.63
N TRP A 70 3.37 2.60 10.95
CA TRP A 70 4.22 3.48 11.75
C TRP A 70 4.93 2.71 12.84
N ASP A 71 6.25 2.87 12.90
CA ASP A 71 7.10 2.37 13.98
C ASP A 71 6.56 2.82 15.36
N TYR A 72 6.56 1.91 16.35
CA TYR A 72 6.15 2.26 17.72
C TYR A 72 7.05 3.31 18.39
N ARG A 73 8.28 3.49 17.90
CA ARG A 73 9.29 4.38 18.49
C ARG A 73 9.07 5.83 18.07
N MET A 74 9.69 6.74 18.84
CA MET A 74 9.85 8.16 18.48
C MET A 74 8.55 8.93 18.19
N MET A 75 7.40 8.41 18.65
CA MET A 75 6.07 8.94 18.38
C MET A 75 5.78 9.04 16.87
N ALA A 76 6.19 8.04 16.08
CA ALA A 76 6.06 8.09 14.63
C ALA A 76 4.59 8.22 14.19
N PHE A 77 3.66 7.49 14.80
CA PHE A 77 2.23 7.61 14.52
C PHE A 77 1.67 9.01 14.78
N GLN A 78 1.99 9.60 15.95
CA GLN A 78 1.51 10.93 16.35
C GLN A 78 2.09 12.04 15.47
N LYS A 79 3.34 11.87 15.01
CA LYS A 79 4.02 12.81 14.09
C LYS A 79 3.74 12.52 12.61
N ASN A 80 2.91 11.53 12.32
CA ASN A 80 2.63 11.00 10.99
C ASN A 80 3.91 10.66 10.17
N ARG A 81 4.90 10.06 10.82
CA ARG A 81 6.15 9.60 10.21
C ARG A 81 6.03 8.13 9.80
N GLY A 82 5.18 7.86 8.82
CA GLY A 82 4.84 6.50 8.39
C GLY A 82 5.42 6.11 7.04
N LEU A 83 5.06 4.88 6.64
CA LEU A 83 5.19 4.34 5.29
C LEU A 83 3.83 3.75 4.86
N ARG A 84 3.55 3.73 3.57
CA ARG A 84 2.46 2.92 3.02
C ARG A 84 3.02 1.62 2.47
N ILE A 85 2.84 0.53 3.21
CA ILE A 85 3.34 -0.81 2.85
C ILE A 85 2.24 -1.85 2.70
N ASP A 86 1.01 -1.50 3.11
CA ASP A 86 -0.19 -2.30 2.89
C ASP A 86 -0.90 -1.79 1.63
N ALA A 87 -1.33 -2.72 0.77
CA ALA A 87 -2.01 -2.38 -0.48
C ALA A 87 -3.15 -3.35 -0.80
N ILE A 88 -4.12 -2.84 -1.55
CA ILE A 88 -5.16 -3.64 -2.22
C ILE A 88 -4.97 -3.41 -3.72
N LEU A 89 -4.47 -4.45 -4.40
CA LEU A 89 -4.27 -4.47 -5.84
C LEU A 89 -5.40 -5.24 -6.50
N ALA A 90 -6.14 -4.61 -7.40
CA ALA A 90 -7.29 -5.18 -8.08
C ALA A 90 -7.03 -5.39 -9.57
N SER A 91 -7.57 -6.46 -10.17
CA SER A 91 -7.57 -6.61 -11.63
C SER A 91 -8.29 -5.44 -12.31
N ASP A 92 -7.95 -5.15 -13.57
CA ASP A 92 -8.56 -4.05 -14.34
C ASP A 92 -10.10 -4.04 -14.32
N SER A 93 -10.77 -5.20 -14.29
CA SER A 93 -12.23 -5.31 -14.23
C SER A 93 -12.80 -4.85 -12.88
N LEU A 94 -12.13 -5.18 -11.79
CA LEU A 94 -12.53 -4.79 -10.43
C LEU A 94 -12.12 -3.35 -10.14
N ALA A 95 -10.94 -2.91 -10.59
CA ALA A 95 -10.47 -1.54 -10.45
C ALA A 95 -11.46 -0.52 -11.04
N LYS A 96 -12.09 -0.82 -12.19
CA LYS A 96 -13.14 0.02 -12.79
C LYS A 96 -14.43 0.11 -11.99
N ARG A 97 -14.66 -0.86 -11.08
CA ARG A 97 -15.82 -0.93 -10.20
C ARG A 97 -15.53 -0.40 -8.81
N CYS A 98 -14.26 -0.16 -8.48
CA CYS A 98 -13.85 0.44 -7.22
C CYS A 98 -14.29 1.90 -7.21
N THR A 99 -15.15 2.24 -6.26
CA THR A 99 -15.77 3.55 -6.07
C THR A 99 -15.03 4.38 -5.04
N ALA A 100 -14.38 3.74 -4.07
CA ALA A 100 -13.56 4.40 -3.07
C ALA A 100 -12.45 3.47 -2.53
N ALA A 101 -11.39 4.06 -2.00
CA ALA A 101 -10.36 3.36 -1.23
C ALA A 101 -9.77 4.31 -0.18
N GLY A 102 -9.17 3.76 0.87
CA GLY A 102 -8.62 4.57 1.94
C GLY A 102 -7.81 3.79 2.97
N ILE A 103 -7.35 4.53 3.99
CA ILE A 103 -6.64 3.99 5.14
C ILE A 103 -7.39 4.40 6.40
N ASP A 104 -7.79 3.44 7.21
CA ASP A 104 -8.45 3.67 8.49
C ASP A 104 -7.41 3.96 9.58
N ARG A 105 -6.89 5.18 9.57
CA ARG A 105 -5.89 5.65 10.53
C ARG A 105 -6.41 5.67 11.97
N GLU A 106 -7.72 5.78 12.18
CA GLU A 106 -8.31 5.84 13.53
C GLU A 106 -8.20 4.49 14.24
N MET A 107 -8.32 3.37 13.51
CA MET A 107 -8.12 2.02 14.06
C MET A 107 -6.70 1.76 14.58
N ARG A 108 -5.71 2.52 14.11
CA ARG A 108 -4.33 2.50 14.62
C ARG A 108 -4.15 3.30 15.92
N SER A 109 -5.15 4.12 16.29
CA SER A 109 -5.13 4.88 17.53
C SER A 109 -5.58 4.03 18.72
N GLY A 110 -5.38 4.53 19.95
CA GLY A 110 -5.83 3.85 21.16
C GLY A 110 -4.76 3.02 21.87
N LYS A 111 -5.21 2.05 22.68
CA LYS A 111 -4.36 1.25 23.58
C LYS A 111 -3.95 -0.05 22.92
N ASP A 112 -2.65 -0.36 22.98
CA ASP A 112 -2.02 -1.56 22.40
C ASP A 112 -2.45 -1.87 20.94
N PRO A 113 -2.50 -0.87 20.04
CA PRO A 113 -2.86 -1.10 18.64
C PRO A 113 -1.74 -1.87 17.90
N SER A 114 -2.08 -2.49 16.77
CA SER A 114 -1.10 -2.87 15.76
C SER A 114 -0.27 -1.65 15.33
N ASP A 115 0.90 -1.85 14.73
CA ASP A 115 1.67 -0.80 14.06
C ASP A 115 1.10 -0.42 12.70
N HIS A 116 0.17 -1.24 12.18
CA HIS A 116 -0.54 -1.01 10.93
C HIS A 116 -1.94 -0.41 11.14
N ALA A 117 -2.41 0.32 10.13
CA ALA A 117 -3.79 0.74 9.94
C ALA A 117 -4.43 -0.08 8.80
N PRO A 118 -5.70 -0.48 8.92
CA PRO A 118 -6.41 -1.16 7.84
C PRO A 118 -6.44 -0.33 6.55
N VAL A 119 -6.14 -0.97 5.43
CA VAL A 119 -6.42 -0.43 4.08
C VAL A 119 -7.72 -1.04 3.60
N TRP A 120 -8.59 -0.22 2.98
CA TRP A 120 -9.90 -0.63 2.51
C TRP A 120 -10.17 -0.14 1.09
N ALA A 121 -11.06 -0.84 0.40
CA ALA A 121 -11.57 -0.50 -0.93
C ALA A 121 -13.04 -0.94 -1.04
N GLU A 122 -13.85 -0.14 -1.73
CA GLU A 122 -15.29 -0.34 -1.98
C GLU A 122 -15.59 -0.41 -3.47
#